data_AF-A0A382WAY5-F1
#
_entry.id   AF-A0A382WAY5-F1
#
_cell.length_a   1.000
_cell.length_b   1.000
_cell.length_c   1.000
_cell.angle_alpha   90.00
_cell.angle_beta   90.00
_cell.angle_gamma   90.00
#
_symmetry.space_group_name_H-M   'P 1'
#
loop_
_entity.id
_entity.type
_entity.pdbx_description
1 polymer ?
#
loop_
_entity_poly.entity_id
_entity_poly.type
_entity_poly.pdbx_seq_one_letter_code
_entity_poly.pdbx_strand_id
1 'polypeptide(L)'
;AKGGNATLGSHTVVTDGEELGNIIAFGDDGTDLETPAASIQFEVDGTPGSGDMPGRIILGTTADGATAVTEAVRIDSSQNSTFAGSVTLADDKGINLGDEGQLVFTDDAPSTDHTATGIVVKMTALTGLGLMECVHIDSNGKLNEADADAASTMPAIGIALEANSSGSDADVKILIQGIVVDASWSFTPGADLFVATTDNAGTVTGTAPSGSGDTVQKIGVALTATSAFLNFNTTEVLLA
;
A
#
# COMPACT_ATOMS: atom_id res chain seq x y z
N ALA A 1 13.31 16.12 -36.87
CA ALA A 1 12.74 14.85 -36.39
C ALA A 1 13.72 13.73 -36.70
N LYS A 2 13.95 12.81 -35.76
CA LYS A 2 14.69 11.57 -36.02
C LYS A 2 13.87 10.72 -37.01
N GLY A 3 14.54 10.20 -38.05
CA GLY A 3 14.01 9.14 -38.92
C GLY A 3 14.95 7.94 -38.85
N GLY A 4 14.48 6.74 -39.22
CA GLY A 4 15.27 5.51 -39.14
C GLY A 4 16.41 5.38 -40.16
N ASN A 5 16.78 6.45 -40.88
CA ASN A 5 17.70 6.41 -42.00
C ASN A 5 19.11 6.88 -41.59
N ALA A 6 20.15 6.17 -42.05
CA ALA A 6 21.55 6.55 -41.88
C ALA A 6 22.02 7.64 -42.87
N THR A 7 21.21 8.00 -43.86
CA THR A 7 21.55 8.96 -44.92
C THR A 7 21.02 10.36 -44.60
N LEU A 8 21.90 11.36 -44.60
CA LEU A 8 21.53 12.77 -44.39
C LEU A 8 20.49 13.23 -45.42
N GLY A 9 19.35 13.76 -44.97
CA GLY A 9 18.29 14.29 -45.83
C GLY A 9 17.24 13.27 -46.29
N SER A 10 17.27 12.02 -45.80
CA SER A 10 16.23 11.03 -46.03
C SER A 10 15.54 10.62 -44.72
N HIS A 11 14.29 10.13 -44.81
CA HIS A 11 13.52 9.63 -43.67
C HIS A 11 12.98 8.25 -44.01
N THR A 12 13.26 7.28 -43.15
CA THR A 12 12.54 6.00 -43.10
C THR A 12 11.73 6.00 -41.82
N VAL A 13 10.66 5.20 -41.78
CA VAL A 13 9.82 5.07 -40.60
C VAL A 13 10.69 4.56 -39.44
N VAL A 14 10.43 5.09 -38.24
CA VAL A 14 11.01 4.57 -37.01
C VAL A 14 10.32 3.26 -36.64
N THR A 15 10.94 2.46 -35.77
CA THR A 15 10.41 1.14 -35.37
C THR A 15 10.07 1.09 -33.89
N ASP A 16 9.26 0.11 -33.48
CA ASP A 16 8.94 -0.10 -32.07
C ASP A 16 10.21 -0.21 -31.20
N GLY A 17 10.23 0.50 -30.08
CA GLY A 17 11.36 0.60 -29.19
C GLY A 17 12.51 1.49 -29.65
N GLU A 18 12.40 2.17 -30.80
CA GLU A 18 13.43 3.09 -31.26
C GLU A 18 13.47 4.37 -30.41
N GLU A 19 14.66 4.75 -29.92
CA GLU A 19 14.86 6.03 -29.24
C GLU A 19 14.75 7.19 -30.25
N LEU A 20 13.83 8.11 -29.96
CA LEU A 20 13.60 9.33 -30.73
C LEU A 20 14.44 10.50 -30.22
N GLY A 21 14.78 10.48 -28.93
CA GLY A 21 15.69 11.42 -28.31
C GLY A 21 15.80 11.20 -26.80
N ASN A 22 16.81 11.84 -26.21
CA ASN A 22 17.10 11.74 -24.78
C ASN A 22 17.66 13.07 -24.27
N ILE A 23 17.25 13.46 -23.06
CA ILE A 23 17.79 14.58 -22.29
C ILE A 23 18.43 13.98 -21.05
N ILE A 24 19.73 14.18 -20.87
CA ILE A 24 20.50 13.60 -19.77
C ILE A 24 21.11 14.73 -18.93
N ALA A 25 20.95 14.64 -17.61
CA ALA A 25 21.57 15.54 -16.66
C ALA A 25 22.79 14.88 -16.01
N PHE A 26 23.89 15.61 -15.95
CA PHE A 26 25.14 15.22 -15.28
C PHE A 26 25.46 16.21 -14.18
N GLY A 27 26.19 15.75 -13.15
CA GLY A 27 26.75 16.58 -12.09
C GLY A 27 28.18 16.17 -11.79
N ASP A 28 28.96 17.07 -11.20
CA ASP A 28 30.30 16.73 -10.67
C ASP A 28 30.11 16.00 -9.34
N ASP A 29 30.56 14.75 -9.25
CA ASP A 29 30.43 13.93 -8.05
C ASP A 29 31.61 14.07 -7.07
N GLY A 30 32.55 14.98 -7.38
CA GLY A 30 33.80 15.19 -6.64
C GLY A 30 34.98 14.38 -7.19
N THR A 31 34.76 13.49 -8.16
CA THR A 31 35.79 12.76 -8.89
C THR A 31 35.75 13.11 -10.37
N ASP A 32 34.57 13.07 -11.01
CA ASP A 32 34.39 13.39 -12.43
C ASP A 32 32.94 13.82 -12.78
N LEU A 33 32.68 13.93 -14.09
CA LEU A 33 31.40 14.32 -14.70
C LEU A 33 30.79 13.19 -15.54
N GLU A 34 31.19 11.94 -15.30
CA GLU A 34 30.85 10.80 -16.16
C GLU A 34 29.47 10.21 -15.82
N THR A 35 29.11 10.19 -14.54
CA THR A 35 27.89 9.52 -14.09
C THR A 35 26.64 10.38 -14.34
N PRO A 36 25.66 9.92 -15.14
CA PRO A 36 24.40 10.62 -15.31
C PRO A 36 23.58 10.56 -14.02
N ALA A 37 23.01 11.69 -13.62
CA ALA A 37 22.16 11.79 -12.43
C ALA A 37 20.69 11.42 -12.74
N ALA A 38 20.18 11.84 -13.90
CA ALA A 38 18.81 11.62 -14.33
C ALA A 38 18.65 11.75 -15.85
N SER A 39 17.56 11.23 -16.40
CA SER A 39 17.23 11.34 -17.83
C SER A 39 15.74 11.52 -18.11
N ILE A 40 15.45 12.04 -19.30
CA ILE A 40 14.13 12.04 -19.95
C ILE A 40 14.31 11.47 -21.35
N GLN A 41 13.81 10.26 -21.58
CA GLN A 41 13.93 9.56 -22.84
C GLN A 41 12.59 9.50 -23.57
N PHE A 42 12.62 9.64 -24.89
CA PHE A 42 11.47 9.54 -25.78
C PHE A 42 11.68 8.35 -26.71
N GLU A 43 10.75 7.40 -26.71
CA GLU A 43 10.85 6.18 -27.51
C GLU A 43 9.54 5.90 -28.25
N VAL A 44 9.65 5.16 -29.35
CA VAL A 44 8.49 4.59 -30.05
C VAL A 44 7.90 3.45 -29.21
N ASP A 45 6.58 3.44 -29.05
CA ASP A 45 5.86 2.51 -28.18
C ASP A 45 4.77 1.75 -28.92
N GLY A 46 5.17 0.99 -29.93
CA GLY A 46 4.29 0.32 -30.88
C GLY A 46 4.76 0.52 -32.33
N THR A 47 4.19 -0.24 -33.27
CA THR A 47 4.58 -0.11 -34.69
C THR A 47 3.96 1.15 -35.31
N PRO A 48 4.76 2.09 -35.87
CA PRO A 48 4.20 3.30 -36.47
C PRO A 48 3.40 3.01 -37.74
N GLY A 49 2.29 3.73 -37.90
CA GLY A 49 1.38 3.66 -39.04
C GLY A 49 1.27 5.00 -39.79
N SER A 50 0.37 5.06 -40.77
CA SER A 50 0.09 6.32 -41.47
C SER A 50 -0.70 7.26 -40.55
N GLY A 51 -0.07 8.36 -40.13
CA GLY A 51 -0.69 9.30 -39.18
C GLY A 51 -0.77 8.77 -37.75
N ASP A 52 -0.07 7.67 -37.46
CA ASP A 52 -0.07 6.99 -36.17
C ASP A 52 1.37 6.82 -35.69
N MET A 53 1.67 7.40 -34.53
CA MET A 53 3.01 7.45 -33.97
C MET A 53 2.93 7.22 -32.46
N PRO A 54 2.73 5.97 -32.02
CA PRO A 54 2.65 5.68 -30.60
C PRO A 54 4.02 5.94 -29.97
N GLY A 55 4.04 6.73 -28.91
CA GLY A 55 5.27 7.12 -28.22
C GLY A 55 5.12 6.99 -26.72
N ARG A 56 6.25 6.76 -26.05
CA ARG A 56 6.35 6.76 -24.58
C ARG A 56 7.38 7.77 -24.12
N ILE A 57 7.18 8.26 -22.90
CA ILE A 57 8.14 9.09 -22.16
C ILE A 57 8.62 8.28 -20.97
N ILE A 58 9.94 8.17 -20.81
CA ILE A 58 10.58 7.50 -19.68
C ILE A 58 11.37 8.54 -18.89
N LEU A 59 11.07 8.67 -17.60
CA LEU A 59 11.84 9.47 -16.65
C LEU A 59 12.73 8.52 -15.86
N GLY A 60 14.04 8.76 -15.89
CA GLY A 60 15.03 7.93 -15.22
C GLY A 60 15.80 8.68 -14.13
N THR A 61 16.19 7.97 -13.08
CA THR A 61 17.06 8.45 -12.00
C THR A 61 18.16 7.45 -11.69
N THR A 62 19.33 7.93 -11.31
CA THR A 62 20.38 7.09 -10.69
C THR A 62 20.17 7.06 -9.19
N ALA A 63 19.96 5.88 -8.62
CA ALA A 63 19.78 5.71 -7.19
C ALA A 63 21.07 6.06 -6.43
N ASP A 64 20.95 6.43 -5.15
CA ASP A 64 22.11 6.65 -4.30
C ASP A 64 22.99 5.40 -4.22
N GLY A 65 24.30 5.58 -4.43
CA GLY A 65 25.27 4.49 -4.54
C GLY A 65 25.26 3.71 -5.86
N ALA A 66 24.42 4.07 -6.85
CA ALA A 66 24.43 3.49 -8.19
C ALA A 66 25.17 4.39 -9.21
N THR A 67 25.50 3.82 -10.37
CA THR A 67 26.18 4.53 -11.48
C THR A 67 25.39 4.51 -12.79
N ALA A 68 24.25 3.84 -12.81
CA ALA A 68 23.40 3.72 -13.99
C ALA A 68 22.02 4.30 -13.71
N VAL A 69 21.50 5.05 -14.69
CA VAL A 69 20.12 5.53 -14.68
C VAL A 69 19.19 4.33 -14.84
N THR A 70 18.15 4.30 -14.02
CA THR A 70 17.05 3.34 -14.09
C THR A 70 15.73 4.07 -14.24
N GLU A 71 14.74 3.41 -14.84
CA GLU A 71 13.40 3.97 -15.00
C GLU A 71 12.73 4.19 -13.64
N ALA A 72 12.21 5.40 -13.44
CA ALA A 72 11.45 5.78 -12.27
C ALA A 72 9.95 5.97 -12.60
N VAL A 73 9.65 6.56 -13.76
CA VAL A 73 8.28 6.78 -14.25
C VAL A 73 8.23 6.55 -15.76
N ARG A 74 7.14 5.94 -16.23
CA ARG A 74 6.84 5.82 -17.66
C ARG A 74 5.41 6.23 -17.94
N ILE A 75 5.21 6.98 -19.02
CA ILE A 75 3.92 7.25 -19.64
C ILE A 75 3.92 6.52 -20.98
N ASP A 76 3.06 5.51 -21.13
CA ASP A 76 2.95 4.70 -22.35
C ASP A 76 2.03 5.34 -23.41
N SER A 77 1.98 4.72 -24.59
CA SER A 77 1.12 5.14 -25.70
C SER A 77 -0.38 5.02 -25.40
N SER A 78 -0.76 4.23 -24.38
CA SER A 78 -2.12 4.12 -23.87
C SER A 78 -2.44 5.17 -22.79
N GLN A 79 -1.50 6.07 -22.49
CA GLN A 79 -1.57 7.11 -21.47
C GLN A 79 -1.63 6.57 -20.03
N ASN A 80 -1.17 5.34 -19.80
CA ASN A 80 -0.97 4.83 -18.45
C ASN A 80 0.35 5.33 -17.88
N SER A 81 0.34 5.66 -16.60
CA SER A 81 1.56 5.99 -15.85
C SER A 81 1.94 4.84 -14.93
N THR A 82 3.15 4.31 -15.08
CA THR A 82 3.75 3.33 -14.16
C THR A 82 4.87 3.97 -13.36
N PHE A 83 4.96 3.63 -12.07
CA PHE A 83 5.98 4.14 -11.15
C PHE A 83 6.78 2.95 -10.60
N ALA A 84 8.11 3.04 -10.63
CA ALA A 84 8.97 1.98 -10.10
C ALA A 84 9.04 2.00 -8.55
N GLY A 85 8.71 3.15 -7.94
CA GLY A 85 8.66 3.34 -6.50
C GLY A 85 7.29 3.82 -6.01
N SER A 86 7.20 4.10 -4.70
CA SER A 86 5.99 4.61 -4.07
C SER A 86 5.59 5.99 -4.59
N VAL A 87 4.28 6.24 -4.68
CA VAL A 87 3.71 7.55 -4.96
C VAL A 87 3.23 8.18 -3.65
N THR A 88 3.86 9.27 -3.23
CA THR A 88 3.42 10.08 -2.09
C THR A 88 2.79 11.37 -2.60
N LEU A 89 1.58 11.68 -2.15
CA LEU A 89 0.91 12.94 -2.47
C LEU A 89 1.26 13.99 -1.41
N ALA A 90 1.76 15.15 -1.83
CA ALA A 90 2.16 16.23 -0.92
C ALA A 90 0.99 17.14 -0.54
N ASP A 91 0.86 17.49 0.75
CA ASP A 91 -0.25 18.28 1.32
C ASP A 91 -1.64 17.69 1.00
N ASP A 92 -2.69 18.51 1.10
CA ASP A 92 -4.10 18.15 0.91
C ASP A 92 -4.45 17.89 -0.57
N LYS A 93 -3.90 16.83 -1.15
CA LYS A 93 -4.21 16.38 -2.52
C LYS A 93 -5.18 15.21 -2.49
N GLY A 94 -6.04 15.15 -3.49
CA GLY A 94 -7.00 14.07 -3.68
C GLY A 94 -6.64 13.14 -4.84
N ILE A 95 -7.11 11.90 -4.76
CA ILE A 95 -7.18 10.97 -5.89
C ILE A 95 -8.64 10.97 -6.35
N ASN A 96 -8.91 11.55 -7.52
CA ASN A 96 -10.24 11.55 -8.11
C ASN A 96 -10.31 10.48 -9.19
N LEU A 97 -11.27 9.56 -9.05
CA LEU A 97 -11.54 8.49 -10.01
C LEU A 97 -12.80 8.88 -10.81
N GLY A 98 -12.80 8.66 -12.13
CA GLY A 98 -13.97 8.86 -12.98
C GLY A 98 -15.05 7.80 -12.74
N ASP A 99 -16.12 7.82 -13.53
CA ASP A 99 -17.31 6.96 -13.34
C ASP A 99 -16.99 5.47 -13.11
N GLU A 100 -16.10 4.90 -13.92
CA GLU A 100 -15.67 3.49 -13.82
C GLU A 100 -14.29 3.31 -13.14
N GLY A 101 -13.74 4.37 -12.54
CA GLY A 101 -12.43 4.31 -11.90
C GLY A 101 -12.45 3.53 -10.59
N GLN A 102 -11.44 2.70 -10.37
CA GLN A 102 -11.35 1.79 -9.22
C GLN A 102 -10.04 1.99 -8.46
N LEU A 103 -10.09 1.81 -7.13
CA LEU A 103 -8.91 1.53 -6.32
C LEU A 103 -8.78 0.01 -6.21
N VAL A 104 -7.79 -0.55 -6.90
CA VAL A 104 -7.55 -2.00 -6.94
C VAL A 104 -6.31 -2.32 -6.14
N PHE A 105 -6.46 -3.19 -5.15
CA PHE A 105 -5.35 -3.83 -4.46
C PHE A 105 -5.07 -5.16 -5.16
N THR A 106 -3.96 -5.28 -5.89
CA THR A 106 -3.69 -6.42 -6.78
C THR A 106 -3.05 -7.63 -6.09
N ASP A 107 -2.72 -7.50 -4.81
CA ASP A 107 -2.16 -8.58 -4.02
C ASP A 107 -3.29 -9.31 -3.26
N ASP A 108 -3.44 -10.62 -3.51
CA ASP A 108 -4.52 -11.43 -2.92
C ASP A 108 -4.34 -11.60 -1.41
N ALA A 109 -3.09 -11.67 -0.94
CA ALA A 109 -2.73 -11.60 0.47
C ALA A 109 -1.22 -11.31 0.57
N PRO A 110 -0.80 -10.44 1.50
CA PRO A 110 0.61 -10.21 1.76
C PRO A 110 1.39 -11.51 1.99
N SER A 111 2.54 -11.65 1.32
CA SER A 111 3.34 -12.88 1.39
C SER A 111 4.13 -13.06 2.70
N THR A 112 4.12 -12.06 3.58
CA THR A 112 4.91 -12.03 4.82
C THR A 112 4.02 -12.04 6.05
N ASP A 113 4.56 -12.58 7.14
CA ASP A 113 3.89 -12.56 8.43
C ASP A 113 3.67 -11.13 8.94
N HIS A 114 2.59 -10.94 9.69
CA HIS A 114 2.19 -9.66 10.28
C HIS A 114 2.12 -8.49 9.28
N THR A 115 1.60 -8.75 8.08
CA THR A 115 1.42 -7.70 7.07
C THR A 115 0.01 -7.65 6.52
N ALA A 116 -0.36 -6.52 5.93
CA ALA A 116 -1.70 -6.27 5.42
C ALA A 116 -1.70 -5.47 4.12
N THR A 117 -2.76 -5.68 3.33
CA THR A 117 -3.10 -4.91 2.14
C THR A 117 -4.50 -4.34 2.32
N GLY A 118 -4.66 -3.03 2.17
CA GLY A 118 -5.97 -2.37 2.28
C GLY A 118 -5.87 -0.91 2.71
N ILE A 119 -6.90 -0.44 3.43
CA ILE A 119 -6.97 0.93 3.94
C ILE A 119 -6.30 0.98 5.30
N VAL A 120 -5.22 1.77 5.37
CA VAL A 120 -4.40 1.94 6.57
C VAL A 120 -4.47 3.40 7.03
N VAL A 121 -4.67 3.59 8.33
CA VAL A 121 -4.66 4.91 8.97
C VAL A 121 -3.56 4.95 10.02
N LYS A 122 -2.91 6.10 10.15
CA LYS A 122 -1.91 6.34 11.19
C LYS A 122 -2.54 7.17 12.31
N MET A 123 -2.46 6.70 13.55
CA MET A 123 -3.02 7.37 14.73
C MET A 123 -2.13 7.17 15.96
N THR A 124 -2.20 8.10 16.91
CA THR A 124 -1.43 8.02 18.16
C THR A 124 -1.94 6.89 19.04
N ALA A 125 -1.08 5.93 19.36
CA ALA A 125 -1.32 4.85 20.32
C ALA A 125 -0.71 5.16 21.68
N LEU A 126 -1.30 4.59 22.73
CA LEU A 126 -0.68 4.52 24.05
C LEU A 126 0.59 3.66 24.00
N THR A 127 1.52 3.94 24.93
CA THR A 127 2.69 3.08 25.13
C THR A 127 2.29 1.64 25.46
N GLY A 128 2.98 0.67 24.88
CA GLY A 128 2.76 -0.74 25.16
C GLY A 128 1.79 -1.46 24.23
N LEU A 129 1.15 -0.76 23.28
CA LEU A 129 0.36 -1.41 22.24
C LEU A 129 1.22 -2.37 21.40
N GLY A 130 0.78 -3.61 21.25
CA GLY A 130 1.45 -4.66 20.51
C GLY A 130 1.10 -4.68 19.02
N LEU A 131 1.81 -5.55 18.29
CA LEU A 131 1.56 -5.85 16.89
C LEU A 131 0.41 -6.86 16.78
N MET A 132 -0.44 -6.72 15.75
CA MET A 132 -1.64 -7.56 15.53
C MET A 132 -2.70 -7.50 16.63
N GLU A 133 -2.69 -6.47 17.46
CA GLU A 133 -3.75 -6.21 18.42
C GLU A 133 -4.89 -5.40 17.77
N CYS A 134 -6.11 -5.86 17.90
CA CYS A 134 -7.32 -5.09 17.69
C CYS A 134 -7.36 -3.93 18.68
N VAL A 135 -7.72 -2.75 18.19
CA VAL A 135 -7.64 -1.51 18.97
C VAL A 135 -8.95 -0.75 19.01
N HIS A 136 -9.21 -0.10 20.14
CA HIS A 136 -10.28 0.89 20.31
C HIS A 136 -9.70 2.29 20.47
N ILE A 137 -10.58 3.29 20.50
CA ILE A 137 -10.23 4.68 20.87
C ILE A 137 -10.49 4.87 22.38
N ASP A 138 -9.46 5.22 23.13
CA ASP A 138 -9.57 5.49 24.57
C ASP A 138 -10.25 6.84 24.86
N SER A 139 -10.46 7.14 26.14
CA SER A 139 -11.08 8.41 26.57
C SER A 139 -10.27 9.66 26.21
N ASN A 140 -9.00 9.51 25.81
CA ASN A 140 -8.11 10.59 25.40
C ASN A 140 -7.97 10.69 23.88
N GLY A 141 -8.70 9.86 23.11
CA GLY A 141 -8.64 9.84 21.64
C GLY A 141 -7.45 9.06 21.07
N LYS A 142 -6.79 8.21 21.87
CA LYS A 142 -5.63 7.40 21.48
C LYS A 142 -6.00 5.95 21.28
N LEU A 143 -5.20 5.24 20.50
CA LEU A 143 -5.35 3.80 20.34
C LEU A 143 -4.91 3.06 21.60
N ASN A 144 -5.73 2.12 22.04
CA ASN A 144 -5.42 1.15 23.07
C ASN A 144 -5.99 -0.22 22.67
N GLU A 145 -5.47 -1.28 23.28
CA GLU A 145 -5.93 -2.66 23.07
C GLU A 145 -7.43 -2.81 23.35
N ALA A 146 -8.16 -3.46 22.44
CA ALA A 146 -9.58 -3.79 22.57
C ALA A 146 -9.79 -5.07 23.39
N ASP A 147 -10.82 -5.08 24.23
CA ASP A 147 -11.16 -6.24 25.07
C ASP A 147 -12.68 -6.48 25.04
N ALA A 148 -13.09 -7.61 24.48
CA ALA A 148 -14.50 -7.94 24.36
C ALA A 148 -15.19 -8.17 25.72
N ASP A 149 -14.49 -8.43 26.83
CA ASP A 149 -15.08 -8.59 28.18
C ASP A 149 -15.28 -7.22 28.88
N ALA A 150 -14.89 -6.12 28.24
CA ALA A 150 -15.04 -4.78 28.78
C ALA A 150 -15.70 -3.85 27.77
N ALA A 151 -17.00 -3.60 27.90
CA ALA A 151 -17.74 -2.72 26.98
C ALA A 151 -17.13 -1.30 26.81
N SER A 152 -16.32 -0.82 27.76
CA SER A 152 -15.62 0.47 27.64
C SER A 152 -14.41 0.47 26.70
N THR A 153 -13.91 -0.70 26.30
CA THR A 153 -12.76 -0.88 25.40
C THR A 153 -13.19 -1.39 24.02
N MET A 154 -14.48 -1.24 23.72
CA MET A 154 -15.12 -1.61 22.46
C MET A 154 -15.95 -0.43 21.94
N PRO A 155 -16.24 -0.33 20.64
CA PRO A 155 -15.86 -1.24 19.56
C PRO A 155 -14.38 -1.13 19.16
N ALA A 156 -13.81 -2.22 18.64
CA ALA A 156 -12.54 -2.15 17.92
C ALA A 156 -12.73 -1.44 16.56
N ILE A 157 -11.76 -0.63 16.17
CA ILE A 157 -11.79 0.20 14.95
C ILE A 157 -10.71 -0.20 13.92
N GLY A 158 -9.82 -1.11 14.29
CA GLY A 158 -8.72 -1.56 13.44
C GLY A 158 -7.87 -2.61 14.14
N ILE A 159 -6.87 -3.12 13.42
CA ILE A 159 -5.80 -3.98 13.95
C ILE A 159 -4.45 -3.30 13.73
N ALA A 160 -3.58 -3.32 14.75
CA ALA A 160 -2.27 -2.70 14.72
C ALA A 160 -1.32 -3.44 13.75
N LEU A 161 -0.74 -2.71 12.81
CA LEU A 161 0.28 -3.21 11.88
C LEU A 161 1.70 -2.91 12.37
N GLU A 162 1.84 -2.19 13.48
CA GLU A 162 3.10 -1.79 14.10
C GLU A 162 2.89 -1.75 15.62
N ALA A 163 3.83 -2.27 16.40
CA ALA A 163 3.81 -2.12 17.86
C ALA A 163 4.29 -0.71 18.26
N ASN A 164 3.70 -0.13 19.32
CA ASN A 164 4.25 1.06 19.95
C ASN A 164 5.32 0.70 20.99
N SER A 165 6.55 0.47 20.51
CA SER A 165 7.71 0.20 21.36
C SER A 165 8.52 1.45 21.73
N SER A 166 7.96 2.66 21.56
CA SER A 166 8.72 3.91 21.73
C SER A 166 8.98 4.30 23.19
N GLY A 167 8.29 3.67 24.15
CA GLY A 167 8.33 4.05 25.57
C GLY A 167 7.50 5.30 25.89
N SER A 168 6.77 5.83 24.91
CA SER A 168 5.82 6.94 25.03
C SER A 168 4.65 6.73 24.08
N ASP A 169 3.69 7.64 24.07
CA ASP A 169 2.64 7.62 23.05
C ASP A 169 3.25 7.96 21.69
N ALA A 170 2.90 7.20 20.66
CA ALA A 170 3.46 7.39 19.32
C ALA A 170 2.46 6.94 18.26
N ASP A 171 2.62 7.50 17.06
CA ASP A 171 1.75 7.12 15.95
C ASP A 171 2.11 5.75 15.39
N VAL A 172 1.10 4.89 15.29
CA VAL A 172 1.18 3.56 14.69
C VAL A 172 0.21 3.44 13.53
N LYS A 173 0.50 2.52 12.60
CA LYS A 173 -0.44 2.14 11.54
C LYS A 173 -1.46 1.12 12.03
N ILE A 174 -2.71 1.33 11.67
CA ILE A 174 -3.79 0.35 11.84
C ILE A 174 -4.43 0.03 10.50
N LEU A 175 -4.78 -1.23 10.27
CA LEU A 175 -5.66 -1.63 9.16
C LEU A 175 -7.11 -1.48 9.60
N ILE A 176 -7.90 -0.69 8.86
CA ILE A 176 -9.34 -0.53 9.13
C ILE A 176 -10.19 -1.46 8.25
N GLN A 177 -9.72 -1.73 7.03
CA GLN A 177 -10.37 -2.63 6.10
C GLN A 177 -9.35 -3.19 5.11
N GLY A 178 -9.34 -4.51 4.90
CA GLY A 178 -8.43 -5.14 3.96
C GLY A 178 -8.14 -6.59 4.32
N ILE A 179 -7.05 -7.10 3.76
CA ILE A 179 -6.57 -8.47 3.98
C ILE A 179 -5.33 -8.41 4.86
N VAL A 180 -5.31 -9.22 5.92
CA VAL A 180 -4.17 -9.36 6.83
C VAL A 180 -3.71 -10.80 6.89
N VAL A 181 -2.41 -10.99 7.10
CA VAL A 181 -1.78 -12.30 7.29
C VAL A 181 -1.07 -12.33 8.65
N ASP A 182 -1.31 -13.42 9.38
CA ASP A 182 -0.63 -13.79 10.61
C ASP A 182 -0.42 -15.30 10.58
N ALA A 183 0.85 -15.72 10.54
CA ALA A 183 1.26 -17.11 10.39
C ALA A 183 0.98 -17.94 11.65
N SER A 184 0.70 -17.31 12.79
CA SER A 184 0.34 -17.98 14.04
C SER A 184 -1.15 -18.35 14.11
N TRP A 185 -2.00 -17.77 13.26
CA TRP A 185 -3.42 -18.07 13.22
C TRP A 185 -3.70 -19.47 12.66
N SER A 186 -4.85 -20.03 13.05
CA SER A 186 -5.29 -21.37 12.65
C SER A 186 -6.80 -21.43 12.45
N PHE A 187 -7.35 -20.48 11.70
CA PHE A 187 -8.79 -20.37 11.47
C PHE A 187 -9.32 -21.38 10.44
N THR A 188 -10.64 -21.62 10.49
CA THR A 188 -11.33 -22.35 9.41
C THR A 188 -11.74 -21.33 8.34
N PRO A 189 -11.42 -21.54 7.04
CA PRO A 189 -11.85 -20.64 5.98
C PRO A 189 -13.37 -20.41 6.00
N GLY A 190 -13.79 -19.15 5.92
CA GLY A 190 -15.18 -18.73 6.01
C GLY A 190 -15.72 -18.56 7.44
N ALA A 191 -14.92 -18.81 8.48
CA ALA A 191 -15.31 -18.54 9.85
C ALA A 191 -15.41 -17.03 10.11
N ASP A 192 -16.43 -16.65 10.88
CA ASP A 192 -16.58 -15.28 11.39
C ASP A 192 -15.51 -15.00 12.45
N LEU A 193 -14.96 -13.80 12.43
CA LEU A 193 -13.90 -13.36 13.32
C LEU A 193 -14.37 -12.24 14.24
N PHE A 194 -13.90 -12.29 15.49
CA PHE A 194 -14.29 -11.40 16.59
C PHE A 194 -13.04 -10.92 17.34
N VAL A 195 -13.22 -9.91 18.19
CA VAL A 195 -12.23 -9.52 19.20
C VAL A 195 -12.32 -10.50 20.38
N ALA A 196 -11.18 -10.91 20.92
CA ALA A 196 -11.12 -11.79 22.08
C ALA A 196 -11.41 -11.06 23.41
N THR A 197 -11.70 -11.84 24.45
CA THR A 197 -11.95 -11.39 25.83
C THR A 197 -10.65 -11.23 26.62
N THR A 198 -10.73 -10.76 27.87
CA THR A 198 -9.59 -10.32 28.70
C THR A 198 -8.38 -11.28 28.76
N ASP A 199 -8.60 -12.60 28.79
CA ASP A 199 -7.50 -13.58 28.85
C ASP A 199 -6.55 -13.50 27.64
N ASN A 200 -7.04 -12.95 26.53
CA ASN A 200 -6.34 -12.76 25.26
C ASN A 200 -6.78 -11.46 24.60
N ALA A 201 -6.89 -10.37 25.36
CA ALA A 201 -7.25 -9.05 24.83
C ALA A 201 -6.42 -8.70 23.59
N GLY A 202 -6.98 -7.83 22.74
CA GLY A 202 -6.36 -7.43 21.48
C GLY A 202 -6.35 -8.52 20.40
N THR A 203 -6.42 -9.81 20.72
CA THR A 203 -6.28 -10.85 19.70
C THR A 203 -7.56 -11.04 18.88
N VAL A 204 -7.37 -11.53 17.65
CA VAL A 204 -8.47 -11.98 16.79
C VAL A 204 -8.85 -13.42 17.16
N THR A 205 -10.14 -13.70 17.31
CA THR A 205 -10.65 -15.03 17.61
C THR A 205 -11.73 -15.48 16.64
N GLY A 206 -11.80 -16.79 16.37
CA GLY A 206 -12.91 -17.42 15.63
C GLY A 206 -14.09 -17.83 16.52
N THR A 207 -14.03 -17.54 17.83
CA THR A 207 -15.09 -17.84 18.80
C THR A 207 -15.74 -16.54 19.25
N ALA A 208 -17.04 -16.41 19.05
CA ALA A 208 -17.77 -15.24 19.52
C ALA A 208 -17.71 -15.14 21.07
N PRO A 209 -17.47 -13.95 21.64
CA PRO A 209 -17.67 -13.69 23.06
C PRO A 209 -19.08 -14.10 23.51
N SER A 210 -19.24 -14.56 24.75
CA SER A 210 -20.49 -15.22 25.20
C SER A 210 -20.83 -15.03 26.69
N GLY A 211 -19.93 -14.43 27.46
CA GLY A 211 -20.15 -14.03 28.84
C GLY A 211 -21.15 -12.87 28.95
N SER A 212 -21.76 -12.76 30.12
CA SER A 212 -22.61 -11.61 30.47
C SER A 212 -21.71 -10.40 30.68
N GLY A 213 -21.96 -9.30 29.96
CA GLY A 213 -21.09 -8.13 29.95
C GLY A 213 -20.12 -8.10 28.77
N ASP A 214 -19.96 -9.22 28.05
CA ASP A 214 -19.15 -9.27 26.84
C ASP A 214 -19.81 -8.48 25.71
N THR A 215 -18.98 -7.89 24.86
CA THR A 215 -19.36 -7.23 23.64
C THR A 215 -19.01 -8.10 22.42
N VAL A 216 -20.02 -8.49 21.65
CA VAL A 216 -19.83 -9.23 20.40
C VAL A 216 -19.75 -8.25 19.23
N GLN A 217 -18.57 -8.18 18.60
CA GLN A 217 -18.33 -7.42 17.39
C GLN A 217 -17.71 -8.34 16.34
N LYS A 218 -18.40 -8.52 15.21
CA LYS A 218 -17.81 -9.20 14.06
C LYS A 218 -16.89 -8.24 13.32
N ILE A 219 -15.61 -8.58 13.26
CA ILE A 219 -14.55 -7.74 12.68
C ILE A 219 -14.07 -8.24 11.32
N GLY A 220 -14.44 -9.45 10.91
CA GLY A 220 -14.01 -10.00 9.63
C GLY A 220 -14.43 -11.44 9.39
N VAL A 221 -13.83 -12.03 8.36
CA VAL A 221 -14.00 -13.43 7.97
C VAL A 221 -12.64 -14.02 7.60
N ALA A 222 -12.37 -15.24 8.05
CA ALA A 222 -11.15 -15.96 7.68
C ALA A 222 -11.16 -16.31 6.18
N LEU A 223 -10.08 -15.96 5.47
CA LEU A 223 -9.88 -16.34 4.06
C LEU A 223 -9.14 -17.67 3.96
N THR A 224 -8.13 -17.84 4.82
CA THR A 224 -7.37 -19.09 4.98
C THR A 224 -7.19 -19.38 6.47
N ALA A 225 -6.35 -20.35 6.82
CA ALA A 225 -5.99 -20.58 8.23
C ALA A 225 -5.21 -19.41 8.85
N THR A 226 -4.43 -18.70 8.03
CA THR A 226 -3.47 -17.68 8.47
C THR A 226 -3.75 -16.31 7.87
N SER A 227 -4.93 -16.12 7.25
CA SER A 227 -5.29 -14.84 6.66
C SER A 227 -6.78 -14.55 6.80
N ALA A 228 -7.11 -13.27 6.90
CA ALA A 228 -8.47 -12.80 7.11
C ALA A 228 -8.75 -11.55 6.26
N PHE A 229 -9.99 -11.43 5.82
CA PHE A 229 -10.53 -10.16 5.38
C PHE A 229 -11.15 -9.48 6.60
N LEU A 230 -10.55 -8.38 7.02
CA LEU A 230 -11.04 -7.56 8.12
C LEU A 230 -11.79 -6.35 7.58
N ASN A 231 -12.88 -6.01 8.26
CA ASN A 231 -13.72 -4.86 7.96
C ASN A 231 -14.31 -4.35 9.28
N PHE A 232 -13.53 -3.51 9.96
CA PHE A 232 -13.94 -2.97 11.25
C PHE A 232 -15.08 -1.98 11.03
N ASN A 233 -16.19 -2.26 11.71
CA ASN A 233 -17.35 -1.39 11.78
C ASN A 233 -17.74 -1.27 13.25
N THR A 234 -18.41 -0.19 13.64
CA THR A 234 -18.74 0.07 15.05
C THR A 234 -20.01 -0.64 15.53
N THR A 235 -20.51 -1.65 14.80
CA THR A 235 -21.71 -2.39 15.19
C THR A 235 -21.33 -3.52 16.14
N GLU A 236 -21.91 -3.48 17.33
CA GLU A 236 -21.65 -4.45 18.38
C GLU A 236 -22.92 -4.77 19.16
N VAL A 237 -22.90 -5.88 19.90
CA VAL A 237 -23.98 -6.30 20.80
C VAL A 237 -23.40 -6.57 22.17
N LEU A 238 -23.85 -5.82 23.17
CA LEU A 238 -23.55 -6.10 24.57
C LEU A 238 -24.45 -7.24 25.05
N LEU A 239 -23.84 -8.30 25.59
CA LEU A 239 -24.53 -9.44 26.15
C LEU A 239 -24.98 -9.16 27.59
N ALA A 240 -26.19 -9.60 27.91
CA ALA A 240 -26.86 -9.37 29.19
C ALA A 240 -26.76 -10.56 30.14
#